data_AF-A0A1S1R891-F1
#
_entry.id   AF-A0A1S1R891-F1
#
_cell.length_a   1.000
_cell.length_b   1.000
_cell.length_c   1.000
_cell.angle_alpha   90.00
_cell.angle_beta   90.00
_cell.angle_gamma   90.00
#
_symmetry.space_group_name_H-M   'P 1'
#
loop_
_entity.id
_entity.type
_entity.pdbx_description
1 polymer ?
#
loop_
_entity_poly.entity_id
_entity_poly.type
_entity_poly.pdbx_seq_one_letter_code
_entity_poly.pdbx_strand_id
1 'polypeptide(L)'
;MTGDVTGDGAGGGVVPAGAVVAGEVVGPATGGAGPLAGLGGPLAGRVGDYARASRSAATWRAYDADLRHFRGWCAQEGLGDLPASAVTVAGYIAALADAGYAPSTIRRRLAAISVAHQLAHAVNPTGAAEVSAVWNGIRRSRGVAPSRKAALDTSLLSRVVAGLDDAVLADVRDRALLLVGFAGCLRRSELVGLNTADLVETDDGLVVTVRRSKTDQEAAGAQVGLAYGSYRPTCPVRAWRGWVAAAAGAGVPLAGGPAFRGINRHGQVGAVRLYSGSVARIVQRRVAAAGLDPADFAGHSLRSGFATAAARAGVTDRSIMRQGRWRSAASLESYVRAGRLFDADNPSGRVGL
;
A
#
# COMPACT_ATOMS: atom_id res chain seq x y z
N MET A 1 26.98 0.79 70.41
CA MET A 1 25.60 1.16 70.05
C MET A 1 25.69 2.14 68.90
N THR A 2 24.84 1.92 67.88
CA THR A 2 24.77 2.54 66.53
C THR A 2 25.87 2.12 65.53
N GLY A 3 25.45 1.67 64.34
CA GLY A 3 26.34 1.33 63.23
C GLY A 3 25.80 0.19 62.35
N ASP A 4 24.88 0.54 61.47
CA ASP A 4 24.19 -0.26 60.46
C ASP A 4 25.06 -0.49 59.19
N VAL A 5 24.52 -1.28 58.26
CA VAL A 5 24.79 -1.40 56.82
C VAL A 5 25.53 -2.67 56.35
N THR A 6 24.68 -3.61 55.94
CA THR A 6 24.93 -4.77 55.09
C THR A 6 25.32 -4.37 53.66
N GLY A 7 26.41 -4.96 53.15
CA GLY A 7 26.84 -4.86 51.76
C GLY A 7 26.06 -5.80 50.84
N ASP A 8 25.61 -5.24 49.73
CA ASP A 8 24.84 -5.89 48.67
C ASP A 8 25.78 -6.46 47.59
N GLY A 9 25.55 -7.72 47.22
CA GLY A 9 26.37 -8.49 46.30
C GLY A 9 25.84 -8.40 44.86
N ALA A 10 26.67 -7.89 43.96
CA ALA A 10 26.38 -7.80 42.53
C ALA A 10 26.33 -9.20 41.87
N GLY A 11 25.13 -9.67 41.57
CA GLY A 11 24.87 -10.82 40.69
C GLY A 11 24.53 -10.35 39.28
N GLY A 12 25.44 -10.57 38.33
CA GLY A 12 25.21 -10.35 36.90
C GLY A 12 24.25 -11.39 36.33
N GLY A 13 23.15 -10.92 35.74
CA GLY A 13 22.19 -11.72 34.98
C GLY A 13 21.86 -11.05 33.66
N VAL A 14 22.37 -11.64 32.58
CA VAL A 14 22.10 -11.28 31.18
C VAL A 14 20.62 -11.54 30.87
N VAL A 15 19.89 -10.52 30.41
CA VAL A 15 18.49 -10.63 29.97
C VAL A 15 18.45 -10.71 28.42
N PRO A 16 17.71 -11.65 27.81
CA PRO A 16 17.70 -11.83 26.37
C PRO A 16 16.86 -10.78 25.65
N ALA A 17 17.34 -10.38 24.47
CA ALA A 17 16.63 -9.54 23.52
C ALA A 17 15.46 -10.31 22.88
N GLY A 18 14.24 -9.80 23.02
CA GLY A 18 13.07 -10.37 22.35
C GLY A 18 11.73 -9.95 22.92
N ALA A 19 11.34 -8.68 22.76
CA ALA A 19 9.96 -8.27 22.91
C ALA A 19 9.61 -7.26 21.82
N VAL A 20 8.84 -7.73 20.84
CA VAL A 20 8.18 -6.88 19.86
C VAL A 20 7.23 -5.99 20.65
N VAL A 21 7.53 -4.69 20.71
CA VAL A 21 6.68 -3.70 21.38
C VAL A 21 5.33 -3.69 20.67
N ALA A 22 4.34 -4.36 21.28
CA ALA A 22 2.94 -4.18 20.95
C ALA A 22 2.65 -2.69 21.18
N GLY A 23 2.46 -1.94 20.10
CA GLY A 23 2.06 -0.56 20.16
C GLY A 23 0.71 -0.47 20.86
N GLU A 24 0.76 -0.19 22.16
CA GLU A 24 -0.33 0.41 22.90
C GLU A 24 -0.57 1.78 22.27
N VAL A 25 -1.39 1.79 21.23
CA VAL A 25 -2.14 2.98 20.89
C VAL A 25 -2.98 3.25 22.12
N VAL A 26 -2.58 4.25 22.91
CA VAL A 26 -3.25 4.76 24.11
C VAL A 26 -4.75 4.51 23.98
N GLY A 27 -5.21 3.42 24.60
CA GLY A 27 -6.62 3.26 24.91
C GLY A 27 -6.99 4.36 25.90
N PRO A 28 -8.27 4.75 25.99
CA PRO A 28 -8.67 5.73 26.98
C PRO A 28 -8.14 5.26 28.35
N ALA A 29 -7.36 6.12 29.00
CA ALA A 29 -6.74 5.85 30.28
C ALA A 29 -7.80 5.28 31.24
N THR A 30 -7.56 4.09 31.77
CA THR A 30 -8.32 3.53 32.88
C THR A 30 -7.99 4.35 34.13
N GLY A 31 -8.68 5.48 34.31
CA GLY A 31 -8.42 6.38 35.43
C GLY A 31 -9.27 7.65 35.50
N GLY A 32 -10.14 7.91 34.53
CA GLY A 32 -11.16 8.97 34.59
C GLY A 32 -12.31 8.57 33.68
N ALA A 33 -13.55 8.92 34.04
CA ALA A 33 -14.77 8.52 33.33
C ALA A 33 -14.67 8.82 31.82
N GLY A 34 -14.20 7.83 31.06
CA GLY A 34 -14.09 7.93 29.61
C GLY A 34 -15.47 7.87 28.94
N PRO A 35 -15.56 8.16 27.64
CA PRO A 35 -16.80 8.21 26.86
C PRO A 35 -17.62 6.90 26.83
N LEU A 36 -17.09 5.80 27.40
CA LEU A 36 -17.73 4.49 27.49
C LEU A 36 -18.13 4.11 28.93
N ALA A 37 -17.99 5.03 29.90
CA ALA A 37 -18.16 4.75 31.33
C ALA A 37 -19.59 4.30 31.74
N GLY A 38 -20.57 4.34 30.83
CA GLY A 38 -21.94 3.85 31.04
C GLY A 38 -22.28 2.53 30.35
N LEU A 39 -21.34 1.87 29.65
CA LEU A 39 -21.60 0.64 28.90
C LEU A 39 -21.05 -0.58 29.62
N GLY A 40 -21.81 -1.68 29.65
CA GLY A 40 -21.32 -2.97 30.15
C GLY A 40 -20.09 -3.46 29.35
N GLY A 41 -19.14 -4.10 30.04
CA GLY A 41 -17.82 -4.46 29.49
C GLY A 41 -17.82 -5.10 28.09
N PRO A 42 -18.67 -6.11 27.79
CA PRO A 42 -18.74 -6.71 26.45
C PRO A 42 -19.21 -5.74 25.35
N LEU A 43 -20.12 -4.81 25.67
CA LEU A 43 -20.60 -3.80 24.73
C LEU A 43 -19.55 -2.71 24.51
N ALA A 44 -18.90 -2.24 25.58
CA ALA A 44 -17.77 -1.31 25.49
C ALA A 44 -16.63 -1.88 24.61
N GLY A 45 -16.32 -3.17 24.77
CA GLY A 45 -15.36 -3.89 23.93
C GLY A 45 -15.75 -3.88 22.45
N ARG A 46 -16.99 -4.27 22.11
CA ARG A 46 -17.49 -4.27 20.73
C ARG A 46 -17.51 -2.86 20.11
N VAL A 47 -17.88 -1.84 20.87
CA VAL A 47 -17.82 -0.43 20.42
C VAL A 47 -16.38 -0.05 20.06
N GLY A 48 -15.41 -0.43 20.89
CA GLY A 48 -13.99 -0.25 20.60
C GLY A 48 -13.53 -0.98 19.34
N ASP A 49 -13.99 -2.21 19.11
CA ASP A 49 -13.68 -2.98 17.91
C ASP A 49 -14.22 -2.34 16.63
N TYR A 50 -15.47 -1.89 16.64
CA TYR A 50 -16.06 -1.19 15.49
C TYR A 50 -15.39 0.17 15.26
N ALA A 51 -15.05 0.91 16.31
CA ALA A 51 -14.31 2.16 16.19
C ALA A 51 -12.92 1.95 15.56
N ARG A 52 -12.20 0.88 15.94
CA ARG A 52 -10.94 0.48 15.30
C ARG A 52 -11.15 0.07 13.84
N ALA A 53 -12.22 -0.67 13.54
CA ALA A 53 -12.55 -1.13 12.20
C ALA A 53 -12.97 0.00 11.23
N SER A 54 -13.28 1.20 11.74
CA SER A 54 -13.61 2.39 10.93
C SER A 54 -12.53 2.77 9.90
N ARG A 55 -11.29 2.34 10.13
CA ARG A 55 -10.15 2.58 9.24
C ARG A 55 -9.34 1.31 9.04
N SER A 56 -8.70 1.22 7.89
CA SER A 56 -7.83 0.06 7.58
C SER A 56 -6.65 -0.02 8.56
N ALA A 57 -6.21 -1.24 8.88
CA ALA A 57 -5.01 -1.46 9.71
C ALA A 57 -3.75 -0.78 9.12
N ALA A 58 -3.68 -0.59 7.80
CA ALA A 58 -2.61 0.16 7.16
C ALA A 58 -2.68 1.66 7.49
N THR A 59 -3.88 2.23 7.55
CA THR A 59 -4.11 3.63 7.96
C THR A 59 -3.68 3.82 9.42
N TRP A 60 -4.07 2.90 10.32
CA TRP A 60 -3.68 2.99 11.72
C TRP A 60 -2.17 2.93 11.93
N ARG A 61 -1.48 1.98 11.29
CA ARG A 61 -0.01 1.91 11.33
C ARG A 61 0.67 3.18 10.81
N ALA A 62 0.09 3.78 9.76
CA ALA A 62 0.59 5.03 9.20
C ALA A 62 0.40 6.19 10.18
N TYR A 63 -0.76 6.28 10.83
CA TYR A 63 -1.06 7.32 11.83
C TYR A 63 -0.21 7.17 13.08
N ASP A 64 0.00 5.94 13.57
CA ASP A 64 0.88 5.68 14.71
C ASP A 64 2.30 6.21 14.44
N ALA A 65 2.88 5.87 13.28
CA ALA A 65 4.20 6.37 12.91
C ALA A 65 4.23 7.91 12.75
N ASP A 66 3.17 8.49 12.16
CA ASP A 66 3.06 9.93 11.99
C ASP A 66 2.97 10.67 13.34
N LEU A 67 2.21 10.12 14.28
CA LEU A 67 2.03 10.65 15.62
C LEU A 67 3.32 10.51 16.44
N ARG A 68 4.00 9.35 16.42
CA ARG A 68 5.30 9.20 17.10
C ARG A 68 6.31 10.26 16.68
N HIS A 69 6.36 10.59 15.40
CA HIS A 69 7.21 11.66 14.92
C HIS A 69 6.74 13.05 15.37
N PHE A 70 5.44 13.33 15.35
CA PHE A 70 4.91 14.61 15.88
C PHE A 70 5.25 14.78 17.37
N ARG A 71 5.05 13.72 18.17
CA ARG A 71 5.42 13.71 19.59
C ARG A 71 6.91 13.95 19.81
N GLY A 72 7.75 13.29 19.02
CA GLY A 72 9.21 13.49 19.07
C GLY A 72 9.60 14.94 18.77
N TRP A 73 8.99 15.55 17.75
CA TRP A 73 9.21 16.96 17.41
C TRP A 73 8.71 17.90 18.53
N CYS A 74 7.50 17.68 19.04
CA CYS A 74 6.98 18.47 20.16
C CYS A 74 7.90 18.40 21.39
N ALA A 75 8.40 17.21 21.73
CA ALA A 75 9.32 17.03 22.85
C ALA A 75 10.64 17.78 22.66
N GLN A 76 11.17 17.82 21.43
CA GLN A 76 12.39 18.58 21.11
C GLN A 76 12.20 20.09 21.24
N GLU A 77 11.02 20.60 20.87
CA GLU A 77 10.68 22.03 20.95
C GLU A 77 10.11 22.45 22.32
N GLY A 78 9.94 21.51 23.26
CA GLY A 78 9.31 21.78 24.56
C GLY A 78 7.81 22.12 24.48
N LEU A 79 7.11 21.61 23.46
CA LEU A 79 5.70 21.88 23.19
C LEU A 79 4.81 20.69 23.56
N GLY A 80 3.52 20.94 23.83
CA GLY A 80 2.52 19.89 24.08
C GLY A 80 2.08 19.19 22.79
N ASP A 81 1.96 17.85 22.82
CA ASP A 81 1.52 17.02 21.69
C ASP A 81 0.02 16.66 21.74
N LEU A 82 -0.58 16.61 22.94
CA LEU A 82 -2.01 16.34 23.13
C LEU A 82 -2.52 16.87 24.49
N PRO A 83 -3.39 17.88 24.53
CA PRO A 83 -3.82 18.71 23.40
C PRO A 83 -2.69 19.62 22.91
N ALA A 84 -2.42 19.57 21.60
CA ALA A 84 -1.52 20.51 20.94
C ALA A 84 -2.25 21.82 20.61
N SER A 85 -1.54 22.94 20.68
CA SER A 85 -2.07 24.23 20.21
C SER A 85 -2.09 24.31 18.68
N ALA A 86 -2.92 25.19 18.12
CA ALA A 86 -2.93 25.47 16.68
C ALA A 86 -1.57 25.98 16.19
N VAL A 87 -0.91 26.84 16.97
CA VAL A 87 0.45 27.35 16.69
C VAL A 87 1.48 26.22 16.65
N THR A 88 1.44 25.27 17.59
CA THR A 88 2.29 24.07 17.60
C THR A 88 2.15 23.29 16.30
N VAL A 89 0.92 23.05 15.85
CA VAL A 89 0.67 22.32 14.60
C VAL A 89 1.10 23.11 13.37
N ALA A 90 0.90 24.43 13.36
CA ALA A 90 1.35 25.32 12.29
C ALA A 90 2.89 25.31 12.17
N GLY A 91 3.60 25.43 13.30
CA GLY A 91 5.06 25.32 13.36
C GLY A 91 5.56 23.96 12.88
N TYR A 92 4.90 22.88 13.30
CA TYR A 92 5.25 21.53 12.86
C TYR A 92 5.16 21.34 11.35
N ILE A 93 4.07 21.78 10.72
CA ILE A 93 3.92 21.63 9.27
C ILE A 93 4.88 22.52 8.48
N ALA A 94 5.27 23.68 9.03
CA ALA A 94 6.32 24.52 8.47
C ALA A 94 7.68 23.81 8.55
N ALA A 95 8.06 23.29 9.72
CA ALA A 95 9.30 22.53 9.90
C ALA A 95 9.39 21.29 8.99
N LEU A 96 8.27 20.56 8.83
CA LEU A 96 8.20 19.46 7.87
C LEU A 96 8.38 19.93 6.43
N ALA A 97 7.77 21.07 6.08
CA ALA A 97 8.00 21.64 4.76
C ALA A 97 9.49 21.93 4.61
N ASP A 98 10.10 22.70 5.50
CA ASP A 98 11.52 23.08 5.44
C ASP A 98 12.47 21.87 5.34
N ALA A 99 12.17 20.79 6.05
CA ALA A 99 12.87 19.50 5.96
C ALA A 99 12.64 18.72 4.65
N GLY A 100 11.91 19.27 3.68
CA GLY A 100 11.72 18.69 2.34
C GLY A 100 10.57 17.68 2.22
N TYR A 101 9.71 17.54 3.24
CA TYR A 101 8.61 16.57 3.15
C TYR A 101 7.58 16.97 2.07
N ALA A 102 7.13 15.97 1.30
CA ALA A 102 6.11 16.17 0.30
C ALA A 102 4.77 16.64 0.94
N PRO A 103 3.99 17.52 0.27
CA PRO A 103 2.70 17.98 0.80
C PRO A 103 1.73 16.84 1.14
N SER A 104 1.76 15.73 0.38
CA SER A 104 0.95 14.55 0.66
C SER A 104 1.27 13.91 2.02
N THR A 105 2.54 13.91 2.43
CA THR A 105 2.99 13.42 3.74
C THR A 105 2.53 14.36 4.85
N ILE A 106 2.73 15.68 4.68
CA ILE A 106 2.31 16.69 5.65
C ILE A 106 0.80 16.62 5.89
N ARG A 107 0.00 16.54 4.82
CA ARG A 107 -1.46 16.37 4.92
C ARG A 107 -1.88 15.11 5.66
N ARG A 108 -1.17 13.99 5.46
CA ARG A 108 -1.45 12.74 6.17
C ARG A 108 -1.14 12.85 7.67
N ARG A 109 -0.04 13.52 8.02
CA ARG A 109 0.31 13.81 9.42
C ARG A 109 -0.72 14.73 10.09
N LEU A 110 -1.18 15.77 9.40
CA LEU A 110 -2.31 16.60 9.87
C LEU A 110 -3.55 15.74 10.15
N ALA A 111 -3.90 14.81 9.25
CA ALA A 111 -5.04 13.92 9.47
C ALA A 111 -4.84 12.99 10.69
N ALA A 112 -3.62 12.51 10.92
CA ALA A 112 -3.29 11.71 12.11
C ALA A 112 -3.45 12.52 13.41
N ILE A 113 -2.94 13.76 13.45
CA ILE A 113 -3.08 14.70 14.58
C ILE A 113 -4.56 15.00 14.84
N SER A 114 -5.31 15.30 13.78
CA SER A 114 -6.75 15.57 13.82
C SER A 114 -7.52 14.42 14.46
N VAL A 115 -7.25 13.18 14.04
CA VAL A 115 -7.90 11.98 14.60
C VAL A 115 -7.48 11.72 16.04
N ALA A 116 -6.21 11.94 16.40
CA ALA A 116 -5.76 11.79 17.78
C ALA A 116 -6.49 12.75 18.73
N HIS A 117 -6.67 14.01 18.33
CA HIS A 117 -7.40 15.00 19.13
C HIS A 117 -8.88 14.66 19.24
N GLN A 118 -9.51 14.21 18.16
CA GLN A 118 -10.91 13.74 18.18
C GLN A 118 -11.12 12.56 19.13
N LEU A 119 -10.22 11.56 19.10
CA LEU A 119 -10.29 10.39 19.99
C LEU A 119 -10.02 10.75 21.45
N ALA A 120 -9.22 11.78 21.70
CA ALA A 120 -8.95 12.30 23.03
C ALA A 120 -10.03 13.28 23.52
N HIS A 121 -11.08 13.53 22.71
CA HIS A 121 -12.09 14.56 22.97
C HIS A 121 -11.52 15.96 23.21
N ALA A 122 -10.34 16.24 22.64
CA ALA A 122 -9.70 17.54 22.70
C ALA A 122 -10.16 18.44 21.55
N VAL A 123 -10.02 19.75 21.73
CA VAL A 123 -10.19 20.72 20.63
C VAL A 123 -9.23 20.35 19.49
N ASN A 124 -9.73 20.31 18.27
CA ASN A 124 -8.95 19.90 17.11
C ASN A 124 -8.14 21.08 16.55
N PRO A 125 -6.81 21.10 16.70
CA PRO A 125 -5.97 22.24 16.27
C PRO A 125 -5.86 22.35 14.75
N THR A 126 -6.10 21.26 14.01
CA THR A 126 -5.81 21.20 12.57
C THR A 126 -6.79 22.01 11.71
N GLY A 127 -7.96 22.33 12.27
CA GLY A 127 -8.98 23.16 11.61
C GLY A 127 -8.81 24.66 11.82
N ALA A 128 -7.83 25.09 12.62
CA ALA A 128 -7.62 26.51 12.92
C ALA A 128 -7.17 27.31 11.67
N ALA A 129 -7.51 28.61 11.66
CA ALA A 129 -7.23 29.51 10.55
C ALA A 129 -5.72 29.62 10.27
N GLU A 130 -4.90 29.67 11.31
CA GLU A 130 -3.44 29.74 11.24
C GLU A 130 -2.80 28.49 10.62
N VAL A 131 -3.27 27.28 10.99
CA VAL A 131 -2.83 26.03 10.33
C VAL A 131 -3.23 26.04 8.85
N SER A 132 -4.44 26.51 8.55
CA SER A 132 -4.94 26.63 7.18
C SER A 132 -4.11 27.61 6.33
N ALA A 133 -3.74 28.75 6.91
CA ALA A 133 -2.91 29.76 6.25
C ALA A 133 -1.51 29.20 5.90
N VAL A 134 -0.84 28.57 6.87
CA VAL A 134 0.47 27.94 6.65
C VAL A 134 0.38 26.82 5.63
N TRP A 135 -0.62 25.95 5.72
CA TRP A 135 -0.85 24.88 4.75
C TRP A 135 -1.04 25.40 3.32
N ASN A 136 -1.83 26.47 3.15
CA ASN A 136 -2.03 27.11 1.86
C ASN A 136 -0.74 27.77 1.35
N GLY A 137 0.11 28.29 2.24
CA GLY A 137 1.45 28.80 1.92
C GLY A 137 2.36 27.69 1.38
N ILE A 138 2.49 26.58 2.12
CA ILE A 138 3.29 25.40 1.73
C ILE A 138 2.88 24.88 0.35
N ARG A 139 1.57 24.78 0.09
CA ARG A 139 1.07 24.29 -1.20
C ARG A 139 1.43 25.20 -2.37
N ARG A 140 1.40 26.52 -2.17
CA ARG A 140 1.72 27.51 -3.20
C ARG A 140 3.22 27.60 -3.46
N SER A 141 4.03 27.64 -2.41
CA SER A 141 5.49 27.77 -2.55
C SER A 141 6.15 26.51 -3.10
N ARG A 142 5.61 25.32 -2.78
CA ARG A 142 6.26 24.06 -3.12
C ARG A 142 5.73 23.36 -4.36
N GLY A 143 4.60 23.77 -4.92
CA GLY A 143 4.12 23.38 -6.26
C GLY A 143 4.53 21.97 -6.74
N VAL A 144 4.39 20.93 -5.93
CA VAL A 144 4.99 19.63 -6.25
C VAL A 144 4.05 18.88 -7.18
N ALA A 145 4.37 18.85 -8.48
CA ALA A 145 3.78 17.87 -9.38
C ALA A 145 4.02 16.47 -8.77
N PRO A 146 2.97 15.66 -8.51
CA PRO A 146 3.17 14.38 -7.85
C PRO A 146 4.15 13.50 -8.64
N SER A 147 5.29 13.12 -8.06
CA SER A 147 6.18 12.15 -8.70
C SER A 147 5.48 10.79 -8.68
N ARG A 148 5.06 10.33 -9.85
CA ARG A 148 4.41 9.03 -10.03
C ARG A 148 5.46 8.06 -10.52
N LYS A 149 5.40 6.83 -10.03
CA LYS A 149 6.21 5.73 -10.55
C LYS A 149 5.87 5.51 -12.02
N ALA A 150 6.87 5.21 -12.83
CA ALA A 150 6.72 4.92 -14.25
C ALA A 150 5.73 3.77 -14.46
N ALA A 151 4.96 3.89 -15.54
CA ALA A 151 4.06 2.86 -16.01
C ALA A 151 4.91 1.73 -16.61
N LEU A 152 4.76 0.50 -16.12
CA LEU A 152 5.38 -0.66 -16.75
C LEU A 152 4.45 -1.11 -17.87
N ASP A 153 4.54 -0.49 -19.04
CA ASP A 153 3.69 -0.80 -20.19
C ASP A 153 4.02 -2.18 -20.80
N THR A 154 3.26 -2.59 -21.82
CA THR A 154 3.35 -3.94 -22.38
C THR A 154 4.74 -4.26 -22.95
N SER A 155 5.43 -3.29 -23.55
CA SER A 155 6.76 -3.51 -24.14
C SER A 155 7.81 -3.70 -23.04
N LEU A 156 7.81 -2.84 -22.01
CA LEU A 156 8.70 -2.99 -20.86
C LEU A 156 8.41 -4.27 -20.08
N LEU A 157 7.13 -4.61 -19.87
CA LEU A 157 6.73 -5.85 -19.21
C LEU A 157 7.20 -7.08 -20.00
N SER A 158 7.06 -7.06 -21.33
CA SER A 158 7.55 -8.12 -22.21
C SER A 158 9.06 -8.33 -22.05
N ARG A 159 9.84 -7.24 -22.09
CA ARG A 159 11.29 -7.26 -21.84
C ARG A 159 11.63 -7.84 -20.46
N VAL A 160 10.87 -7.47 -19.43
CA VAL A 160 11.07 -7.98 -18.07
C VAL A 160 10.81 -9.49 -17.97
N VAL A 161 9.69 -9.97 -18.53
CA VAL A 161 9.36 -11.40 -18.45
C VAL A 161 10.23 -12.25 -19.37
N ALA A 162 10.81 -11.69 -20.43
CA ALA A 162 11.75 -12.39 -21.31
C ALA A 162 13.03 -12.84 -20.59
N GLY A 163 13.45 -12.13 -19.54
CA GLY A 163 14.61 -12.48 -18.72
C GLY A 163 14.34 -13.46 -17.59
N LEU A 164 13.11 -14.00 -17.47
CA LEU A 164 12.75 -14.98 -16.43
C LEU A 164 13.04 -16.39 -16.92
N ASP A 165 13.67 -17.19 -16.06
CA ASP A 165 14.04 -18.59 -16.33
C ASP A 165 12.97 -19.56 -15.82
N ASP A 166 12.42 -20.39 -16.69
CA ASP A 166 11.38 -21.35 -16.32
C ASP A 166 11.93 -22.54 -15.51
N ALA A 167 13.25 -22.74 -15.43
CA ALA A 167 13.89 -23.69 -14.53
C ALA A 167 13.94 -23.18 -13.08
N VAL A 168 13.81 -21.86 -12.87
CA VAL A 168 13.85 -21.24 -11.54
C VAL A 168 12.45 -21.02 -11.01
N LEU A 169 12.07 -21.74 -9.95
CA LEU A 169 10.72 -21.69 -9.39
C LEU A 169 10.26 -20.26 -8.99
N ALA A 170 11.19 -19.43 -8.53
CA ALA A 170 10.93 -18.03 -8.19
C ALA A 170 10.61 -17.16 -9.41
N ASP A 171 11.14 -17.51 -10.58
CA ASP A 171 10.96 -16.81 -11.84
C ASP A 171 9.61 -17.18 -12.46
N VAL A 172 9.23 -18.47 -12.42
CA VAL A 172 7.90 -18.93 -12.82
C VAL A 172 6.80 -18.24 -11.98
N ARG A 173 6.99 -18.18 -10.65
CA ARG A 173 6.07 -17.43 -9.76
C ARG A 173 6.01 -15.95 -10.15
N ASP A 174 7.16 -15.31 -10.34
CA ASP A 174 7.22 -13.88 -10.64
C ASP A 174 6.59 -13.57 -12.01
N ARG A 175 6.75 -14.45 -13.01
CA ARG A 175 6.07 -14.35 -14.31
C ARG A 175 4.56 -14.32 -14.13
N ALA A 176 4.01 -15.28 -13.39
CA ALA A 176 2.58 -15.34 -13.11
C ALA A 176 2.11 -14.09 -12.32
N LEU A 177 2.85 -13.69 -11.29
CA LEU A 177 2.52 -12.55 -10.44
C LEU A 177 2.47 -11.24 -11.23
N LEU A 178 3.48 -10.98 -12.08
CA LEU A 178 3.57 -9.77 -12.89
C LEU A 178 2.46 -9.73 -13.93
N LEU A 179 2.23 -10.83 -14.66
CA LEU A 179 1.25 -10.87 -15.75
C LEU A 179 -0.20 -10.86 -15.23
N VAL A 180 -0.52 -11.60 -14.17
CA VAL A 180 -1.83 -11.55 -13.52
C VAL A 180 -2.08 -10.16 -12.90
N GLY A 181 -1.06 -9.59 -12.24
CA GLY A 181 -1.16 -8.26 -11.65
C GLY A 181 -1.40 -7.16 -12.69
N PHE A 182 -0.70 -7.23 -13.84
CA PHE A 182 -0.88 -6.32 -14.96
C PHE A 182 -2.24 -6.51 -15.63
N ALA A 183 -2.54 -7.72 -16.12
CA ALA A 183 -3.77 -8.00 -16.87
C ALA A 183 -5.03 -7.74 -16.02
N GLY A 184 -5.01 -8.11 -14.74
CA GLY A 184 -6.14 -7.87 -13.82
C GLY A 184 -6.21 -6.44 -13.29
N CYS A 185 -5.26 -5.58 -13.69
CA CYS A 185 -5.14 -4.21 -13.23
C CYS A 185 -5.17 -4.13 -11.68
N LEU A 186 -4.56 -5.12 -11.01
CA LEU A 186 -4.72 -5.36 -9.58
C LEU A 186 -3.85 -4.41 -8.75
N ARG A 187 -4.34 -4.00 -7.58
CA ARG A 187 -3.48 -3.36 -6.57
C ARG A 187 -2.61 -4.44 -5.92
N ARG A 188 -1.41 -4.06 -5.45
CA ARG A 188 -0.49 -4.98 -4.74
C ARG A 188 -1.15 -5.81 -3.64
N SER A 189 -1.99 -5.17 -2.82
CA SER A 189 -2.71 -5.83 -1.72
C SER A 189 -3.79 -6.78 -2.21
N GLU A 190 -4.39 -6.52 -3.37
CA GLU A 190 -5.38 -7.42 -3.99
C GLU A 190 -4.64 -8.65 -4.53
N LEU A 191 -3.53 -8.45 -5.25
CA LEU A 191 -2.71 -9.50 -5.85
C LEU A 191 -2.20 -10.52 -4.81
N VAL A 192 -1.62 -10.06 -3.70
CA VAL A 192 -1.19 -10.97 -2.59
C VAL A 192 -2.36 -11.42 -1.70
N GLY A 193 -3.53 -10.81 -1.88
CA GLY A 193 -4.77 -11.17 -1.21
C GLY A 193 -5.38 -12.44 -1.78
N LEU A 194 -5.13 -12.74 -3.06
CA LEU A 194 -5.69 -13.88 -3.78
C LEU A 194 -5.30 -15.22 -3.14
N ASN A 195 -6.30 -16.07 -2.95
CA ASN A 195 -6.14 -17.50 -2.76
C ASN A 195 -6.27 -18.20 -4.12
N THR A 196 -5.75 -19.42 -4.24
CA THR A 196 -5.82 -20.18 -5.50
C THR A 196 -7.26 -20.37 -5.98
N ALA A 197 -8.21 -20.57 -5.06
CA ALA A 197 -9.64 -20.67 -5.37
C ALA A 197 -10.26 -19.36 -5.91
N ASP A 198 -9.59 -18.22 -5.74
CA ASP A 198 -10.03 -16.96 -6.32
C ASP A 198 -9.69 -16.87 -7.83
N LEU A 199 -8.87 -17.78 -8.38
CA LEU A 199 -8.47 -17.80 -9.79
C LEU A 199 -9.03 -19.05 -10.48
N VAL A 200 -10.13 -18.87 -11.20
CA VAL A 200 -10.86 -19.96 -11.85
C VAL A 200 -10.66 -19.87 -13.36
N GLU A 201 -10.14 -20.93 -13.96
CA GLU A 201 -9.99 -21.02 -15.40
C GLU A 201 -11.33 -21.31 -16.08
N THR A 202 -11.55 -20.67 -17.21
CA THR A 202 -12.69 -20.87 -18.11
C THR A 202 -12.19 -21.03 -19.54
N ASP A 203 -13.10 -21.36 -20.45
CA ASP A 203 -12.78 -21.47 -21.87
C ASP A 203 -12.27 -20.13 -22.45
N ASP A 204 -12.78 -19.02 -21.91
CA ASP A 204 -12.43 -17.66 -22.33
C ASP A 204 -11.16 -17.10 -21.66
N GLY A 205 -10.69 -17.71 -20.57
CA GLY A 205 -9.48 -17.25 -19.87
C GLY A 205 -9.46 -17.57 -18.38
N LEU A 206 -9.11 -16.57 -17.56
CA LEU A 206 -9.02 -16.70 -16.11
C LEU A 206 -9.91 -15.67 -15.42
N VAL A 207 -10.87 -16.12 -14.62
CA VAL A 207 -11.70 -15.28 -13.76
C VAL A 207 -11.01 -15.10 -12.41
N VAL A 208 -10.74 -13.86 -12.04
CA VAL A 208 -10.12 -13.48 -10.77
C VAL A 208 -11.14 -12.83 -9.85
N THR A 209 -11.40 -13.44 -8.70
CA THR A 209 -12.29 -12.91 -7.66
C THR A 209 -11.51 -12.07 -6.66
N VAL A 210 -11.69 -10.75 -6.73
CA VAL A 210 -11.13 -9.81 -5.76
C VAL A 210 -12.11 -9.64 -4.61
N ARG A 211 -11.88 -10.37 -3.51
CA ARG A 211 -12.77 -10.39 -2.34
C ARG A 211 -12.85 -9.05 -1.57
N ARG A 212 -11.78 -8.27 -1.57
CA ARG A 212 -11.73 -6.97 -0.89
C ARG A 212 -10.77 -6.04 -1.60
N SER A 213 -11.09 -4.75 -1.63
CA SER A 213 -10.23 -3.74 -2.27
C SER A 213 -10.14 -2.47 -1.44
N LYS A 214 -9.19 -1.59 -1.74
CA LYS A 214 -9.12 -0.26 -1.09
C LYS A 214 -10.43 0.51 -1.24
N THR A 215 -11.11 0.35 -2.36
CA THR A 215 -12.37 1.02 -2.69
C THR A 215 -13.60 0.16 -2.41
N ASP A 216 -13.42 -1.03 -1.85
CA ASP A 216 -14.48 -1.97 -1.45
C ASP A 216 -14.18 -2.43 -0.02
N GLN A 217 -14.44 -1.55 0.94
CA GLN A 217 -14.16 -1.80 2.36
C GLN A 217 -15.18 -2.76 2.98
N GLU A 218 -16.39 -2.81 2.42
CA GLU A 218 -17.50 -3.71 2.77
C GLU A 218 -17.32 -5.13 2.21
N ALA A 219 -16.34 -5.34 1.33
CA ALA A 219 -15.99 -6.64 0.76
C ALA A 219 -17.15 -7.30 -0.03
N ALA A 220 -17.91 -6.48 -0.78
CA ALA A 220 -18.90 -6.99 -1.72
C ALA A 220 -18.27 -7.89 -2.81
N GLY A 221 -16.97 -7.68 -3.08
CA GLY A 221 -16.22 -8.44 -4.04
C GLY A 221 -16.40 -7.94 -5.47
N ALA A 222 -15.45 -8.29 -6.34
CA ALA A 222 -15.54 -8.03 -7.76
C ALA A 222 -14.83 -9.13 -8.55
N GLN A 223 -15.40 -9.52 -9.69
CA GLN A 223 -14.74 -10.42 -10.63
C GLN A 223 -14.07 -9.64 -11.75
N VAL A 224 -12.90 -10.12 -12.17
CA VAL A 224 -12.18 -9.59 -13.34
C VAL A 224 -11.70 -10.74 -14.21
N GLY A 225 -12.08 -10.70 -15.49
CA GLY A 225 -11.61 -11.64 -16.48
C GLY A 225 -10.23 -11.26 -17.03
N LEU A 226 -9.36 -12.25 -17.17
CA LEU A 226 -8.10 -12.17 -17.89
C LEU A 226 -8.21 -13.04 -19.14
N ALA A 227 -8.31 -12.41 -20.30
CA ALA A 227 -8.30 -13.14 -21.57
C ALA A 227 -6.92 -13.76 -21.85
N TYR A 228 -6.90 -14.78 -22.71
CA TYR A 228 -5.65 -15.29 -23.25
C TYR A 228 -4.92 -14.21 -24.03
N GLY A 229 -3.64 -13.98 -23.71
CA GLY A 229 -2.76 -13.16 -24.53
C GLY A 229 -2.46 -13.83 -25.87
N SER A 230 -2.44 -13.04 -26.94
CA SER A 230 -2.06 -13.48 -28.29
C SER A 230 -0.60 -13.92 -28.36
N TYR A 231 0.28 -13.29 -27.58
CA TYR A 231 1.67 -13.67 -27.42
C TYR A 231 1.85 -14.58 -26.19
N ARG A 232 2.35 -15.81 -26.41
CA ARG A 232 2.41 -16.85 -25.36
C ARG A 232 3.28 -16.46 -24.15
N PRO A 233 4.50 -15.89 -24.29
CA PRO A 233 5.36 -15.55 -23.15
C PRO A 233 4.79 -14.50 -22.20
N THR A 234 3.86 -13.67 -22.68
CA THR A 234 3.19 -12.61 -21.89
C THR A 234 1.73 -12.96 -21.58
N CYS A 235 1.30 -14.21 -21.80
CA CYS A 235 -0.08 -14.62 -21.57
C CYS A 235 -0.33 -14.86 -20.07
N PRO A 236 -1.23 -14.11 -19.41
CA PRO A 236 -1.45 -14.23 -17.96
C PRO A 236 -2.04 -15.58 -17.56
N VAL A 237 -2.94 -16.13 -18.39
CA VAL A 237 -3.56 -17.45 -18.14
C VAL A 237 -2.53 -18.57 -18.20
N ARG A 238 -1.67 -18.56 -19.22
CA ARG A 238 -0.61 -19.58 -19.36
C ARG A 238 0.45 -19.44 -18.28
N ALA A 239 0.80 -18.22 -17.88
CA ALA A 239 1.73 -18.01 -16.78
C ALA A 239 1.16 -18.49 -15.44
N TRP A 240 -0.13 -18.26 -15.18
CA TRP A 240 -0.81 -18.82 -14.02
C TRP A 240 -0.77 -20.36 -14.02
N ARG A 241 -1.12 -21.01 -15.13
CA ARG A 241 -1.00 -22.47 -15.30
C ARG A 241 0.41 -22.98 -15.02
N GLY A 242 1.41 -22.31 -15.60
CA GLY A 242 2.82 -22.66 -15.40
C GLY A 242 3.23 -22.59 -13.93
N TRP A 243 2.78 -21.57 -13.21
CA TRP A 243 3.04 -21.44 -11.78
C TRP A 243 2.36 -22.54 -10.95
N VAL A 244 1.09 -22.84 -11.22
CA VAL A 244 0.36 -23.92 -10.53
C VAL A 244 1.06 -25.27 -10.74
N ALA A 245 1.44 -25.56 -11.98
CA ALA A 245 2.15 -26.80 -12.34
C ALA A 245 3.53 -26.89 -11.68
N ALA A 246 4.33 -25.81 -11.72
CA ALA A 246 5.65 -25.77 -11.12
C ALA A 246 5.62 -25.91 -9.59
N ALA A 247 4.65 -25.27 -8.93
CA ALA A 247 4.45 -25.42 -7.49
C ALA A 247 4.05 -26.85 -7.10
N ALA A 248 3.18 -27.50 -7.88
CA ALA A 248 2.82 -28.89 -7.69
C ALA A 248 4.02 -29.83 -7.91
N GLY A 249 4.80 -29.63 -8.97
CA GLY A 249 6.02 -30.39 -9.25
C GLY A 249 7.10 -30.23 -8.17
N ALA A 250 7.14 -29.10 -7.48
CA ALA A 250 7.99 -28.85 -6.32
C ALA A 250 7.44 -29.43 -5.00
N GLY A 251 6.35 -30.21 -5.04
CA GLY A 251 5.74 -30.83 -3.87
C GLY A 251 4.91 -29.89 -2.99
N VAL A 252 4.57 -28.69 -3.48
CA VAL A 252 3.81 -27.67 -2.73
C VAL A 252 2.58 -27.23 -3.53
N PRO A 253 1.54 -28.09 -3.65
CA PRO A 253 0.33 -27.73 -4.36
C PRO A 253 -0.32 -26.49 -3.74
N LEU A 254 -0.82 -25.60 -4.60
CA LEU A 254 -1.37 -24.32 -4.17
C LEU A 254 -2.83 -24.40 -3.69
N ALA A 255 -3.48 -25.56 -3.82
CA ALA A 255 -4.88 -25.80 -3.45
C ALA A 255 -5.18 -25.36 -2.00
N GLY A 256 -6.33 -24.69 -1.81
CA GLY A 256 -6.80 -24.23 -0.50
C GLY A 256 -6.02 -23.06 0.14
N GLY A 257 -4.92 -22.60 -0.45
CA GLY A 257 -4.04 -21.60 0.15
C GLY A 257 -3.86 -20.32 -0.68
N PRO A 258 -2.92 -19.45 -0.27
CA PRO A 258 -2.57 -18.24 -1.02
C PRO A 258 -2.03 -18.58 -2.40
N ALA A 259 -2.48 -17.83 -3.41
CA ALA A 259 -2.06 -18.01 -4.81
C ALA A 259 -0.58 -17.68 -5.02
N PHE A 260 -0.07 -16.69 -4.27
CA PHE A 260 1.33 -16.27 -4.32
C PHE A 260 1.99 -16.33 -2.96
N ARG A 261 3.03 -17.16 -2.85
CA ARG A 261 3.77 -17.44 -1.61
C ARG A 261 5.23 -17.01 -1.70
N GLY A 262 5.84 -16.78 -0.54
CA GLY A 262 7.27 -16.51 -0.45
C GLY A 262 8.09 -17.71 -0.93
N ILE A 263 9.23 -17.44 -1.57
CA ILE A 263 10.23 -18.48 -1.91
C ILE A 263 11.53 -18.05 -1.25
N ASN A 264 12.12 -18.94 -0.44
CA ASN A 264 13.36 -18.65 0.27
C ASN A 264 14.58 -18.75 -0.65
N ARG A 265 15.77 -18.44 -0.13
CA ARG A 265 17.04 -18.52 -0.90
C ARG A 265 17.39 -19.93 -1.40
N HIS A 266 16.79 -20.96 -0.81
CA HIS A 266 16.99 -22.37 -1.16
C HIS A 266 15.95 -22.86 -2.19
N GLY A 267 15.12 -21.96 -2.75
CA GLY A 267 14.12 -22.31 -3.76
C GLY A 267 12.83 -22.93 -3.19
N GLN A 268 12.69 -23.01 -1.87
CA GLN A 268 11.52 -23.64 -1.23
C GLN A 268 10.36 -22.65 -1.10
N VAL A 269 9.17 -23.10 -1.47
CA VAL A 269 7.92 -22.33 -1.34
C VAL A 269 7.42 -22.38 0.11
N GLY A 270 7.27 -21.23 0.74
CA GLY A 270 6.72 -21.13 2.10
C GLY A 270 5.21 -21.35 2.15
N ALA A 271 4.67 -21.57 3.35
CA ALA A 271 3.22 -21.75 3.56
C ALA A 271 2.43 -20.43 3.54
N VAL A 272 3.09 -19.30 3.81
CA VAL A 272 2.42 -18.00 3.99
C VAL A 272 2.32 -17.19 2.70
N ARG A 273 1.26 -16.38 2.61
CA ARG A 273 1.07 -15.41 1.51
C ARG A 273 2.22 -14.42 1.45
N LEU A 274 2.52 -13.92 0.26
CA LEU A 274 3.46 -12.82 0.10
C LEU A 274 3.01 -11.56 0.86
N TYR A 275 3.96 -10.86 1.47
CA TYR A 275 3.72 -9.53 1.99
C TYR A 275 3.49 -8.53 0.85
N SER A 276 2.57 -7.57 1.01
CA SER A 276 2.23 -6.61 -0.05
C SER A 276 3.41 -5.74 -0.50
N GLY A 277 4.35 -5.44 0.42
CA GLY A 277 5.60 -4.75 0.10
C GLY A 277 6.57 -5.60 -0.74
N SER A 278 6.50 -6.93 -0.66
CA SER A 278 7.35 -7.82 -1.47
C SER A 278 7.05 -7.70 -2.97
N VAL A 279 5.81 -7.36 -3.35
CA VAL A 279 5.48 -7.11 -4.77
C VAL A 279 6.30 -5.96 -5.35
N ALA A 280 6.49 -4.87 -4.59
CA ALA A 280 7.31 -3.75 -5.06
C ALA A 280 8.77 -4.17 -5.22
N ARG A 281 9.32 -4.92 -4.26
CA ARG A 281 10.69 -5.46 -4.34
C ARG A 281 10.87 -6.43 -5.51
N ILE A 282 9.87 -7.28 -5.78
CA ILE A 282 9.87 -8.18 -6.96
C ILE A 282 9.89 -7.36 -8.25
N VAL A 283 8.99 -6.40 -8.40
CA VAL A 283 8.96 -5.51 -9.58
C VAL A 283 10.32 -4.83 -9.77
N GLN A 284 10.85 -4.19 -8.73
CA GLN A 284 12.13 -3.49 -8.76
C GLN A 284 13.30 -4.40 -9.16
N ARG A 285 13.38 -5.59 -8.56
CA ARG A 285 14.40 -6.58 -8.90
C ARG A 285 14.31 -7.01 -10.37
N ARG A 286 13.10 -7.27 -10.88
CA ARG A 286 12.90 -7.76 -12.25
C ARG A 286 13.10 -6.68 -13.30
N VAL A 287 12.71 -5.44 -13.03
CA VAL A 287 13.03 -4.31 -13.93
C VAL A 287 14.52 -4.01 -13.95
N ALA A 288 15.21 -4.12 -12.80
CA ALA A 288 16.66 -3.95 -12.73
C ALA A 288 17.40 -5.05 -13.52
N ALA A 289 16.99 -6.32 -13.37
CA ALA A 289 17.52 -7.43 -14.16
C ALA A 289 17.27 -7.25 -15.67
N ALA A 290 16.23 -6.52 -16.04
CA ALA A 290 15.95 -6.16 -17.42
C ALA A 290 16.76 -4.96 -17.90
N GLY A 291 17.55 -4.27 -17.07
CA GLY A 291 18.32 -3.06 -17.42
C GLY A 291 17.53 -1.75 -17.35
N LEU A 292 16.51 -1.67 -16.50
CA LEU A 292 15.73 -0.46 -16.22
C LEU A 292 16.04 0.05 -14.81
N ASP A 293 15.90 1.35 -14.55
CA ASP A 293 16.14 1.91 -13.21
C ASP A 293 15.02 1.48 -12.23
N PRO A 294 15.32 0.66 -11.19
CA PRO A 294 14.33 0.26 -10.20
C PRO A 294 13.73 1.42 -9.39
N ALA A 295 14.40 2.58 -9.32
CA ALA A 295 13.88 3.77 -8.63
C ALA A 295 12.58 4.26 -9.28
N ASP A 296 12.38 4.05 -10.57
CA ASP A 296 11.20 4.50 -11.30
C ASP A 296 9.98 3.59 -11.10
N PHE A 297 10.18 2.35 -10.63
CA PHE A 297 9.11 1.36 -10.54
C PHE A 297 8.77 0.96 -9.12
N ALA A 298 7.51 0.59 -8.91
CA ALA A 298 7.02 -0.03 -7.68
C ALA A 298 5.82 -0.92 -8.01
N GLY A 299 5.21 -1.59 -7.03
CA GLY A 299 4.08 -2.47 -7.37
C GLY A 299 2.79 -1.77 -7.82
N HIS A 300 2.74 -0.44 -7.90
CA HIS A 300 1.65 0.28 -8.61
C HIS A 300 1.94 0.45 -10.12
N SER A 301 3.17 0.18 -10.56
CA SER A 301 3.58 0.28 -11.95
C SER A 301 2.86 -0.72 -12.85
N LEU A 302 2.46 -1.90 -12.34
CA LEU A 302 1.64 -2.88 -13.09
C LEU A 302 0.26 -2.31 -13.43
N ARG A 303 -0.44 -1.81 -12.41
CA ARG A 303 -1.77 -1.21 -12.57
C ARG A 303 -1.75 0.03 -13.46
N SER A 304 -0.75 0.89 -13.29
CA SER A 304 -0.58 2.09 -14.10
C SER A 304 -0.20 1.72 -15.54
N GLY A 305 0.71 0.76 -15.69
CA GLY A 305 1.11 0.15 -16.96
C GLY A 305 -0.07 -0.35 -17.79
N PHE A 306 -0.96 -1.11 -17.17
CA PHE A 306 -2.15 -1.62 -17.85
C PHE A 306 -3.03 -0.49 -18.39
N ALA A 307 -3.37 0.49 -17.56
CA ALA A 307 -4.23 1.60 -17.97
C ALA A 307 -3.58 2.44 -19.08
N THR A 308 -2.28 2.73 -18.97
CA THR A 308 -1.54 3.46 -20.00
C THR A 308 -1.48 2.67 -21.32
N ALA A 309 -1.20 1.37 -21.27
CA ALA A 309 -1.14 0.51 -22.45
C ALA A 309 -2.51 0.36 -23.11
N ALA A 310 -3.58 0.15 -22.34
CA ALA A 310 -4.94 0.05 -22.85
C ALA A 310 -5.40 1.38 -23.50
N ALA A 311 -5.08 2.51 -22.87
CA ALA A 311 -5.39 3.81 -23.45
C ALA A 311 -4.65 4.07 -24.76
N ARG A 312 -3.36 3.72 -24.83
CA ARG A 312 -2.56 3.80 -26.07
C ARG A 312 -3.11 2.89 -27.17
N ALA A 313 -3.68 1.75 -26.81
CA ALA A 313 -4.34 0.82 -27.73
C ALA A 313 -5.77 1.25 -28.12
N GLY A 314 -6.22 2.45 -27.75
CA GLY A 314 -7.54 2.98 -28.10
C GLY A 314 -8.71 2.35 -27.33
N VAL A 315 -8.45 1.61 -26.24
CA VAL A 315 -9.51 1.03 -25.43
C VAL A 315 -10.29 2.15 -24.72
N THR A 316 -11.62 2.03 -24.73
CA THR A 316 -12.51 3.04 -24.14
C THR A 316 -12.33 3.15 -22.62
N ASP A 317 -12.51 4.36 -22.09
CA ASP A 317 -12.40 4.62 -20.64
C ASP A 317 -13.34 3.75 -19.83
N ARG A 318 -14.57 3.50 -20.31
CA ARG A 318 -15.53 2.59 -19.65
C ARG A 318 -14.95 1.19 -19.46
N SER A 319 -14.28 0.64 -20.48
CA SER A 319 -13.67 -0.69 -20.41
C SER A 319 -12.46 -0.72 -19.49
N ILE A 320 -11.59 0.31 -19.54
CA ILE A 320 -10.45 0.44 -18.63
C ILE A 320 -10.92 0.60 -17.18
N MET A 321 -11.93 1.45 -16.95
CA MET A 321 -12.57 1.66 -15.65
C MET A 321 -13.15 0.37 -15.08
N ARG A 322 -13.81 -0.45 -15.91
CA ARG A 322 -14.33 -1.77 -15.51
C ARG A 322 -13.19 -2.70 -15.07
N GLN A 323 -12.15 -2.84 -15.88
CA GLN A 323 -11.01 -3.73 -15.57
C GLN A 323 -10.30 -3.32 -14.28
N GLY A 324 -9.97 -2.04 -14.15
CA GLY A 324 -9.29 -1.53 -12.96
C GLY A 324 -10.21 -1.18 -11.80
N ARG A 325 -11.53 -1.28 -11.96
CA ARG A 325 -12.51 -0.94 -10.91
C ARG A 325 -12.37 0.52 -10.44
N TRP A 326 -12.14 1.45 -11.37
CA TRP A 326 -12.16 2.89 -11.07
C TRP A 326 -13.61 3.38 -11.01
N ARG A 327 -13.96 4.14 -9.96
CA ARG A 327 -15.32 4.65 -9.75
C ARG A 327 -15.62 5.97 -10.48
N SER A 328 -14.61 6.72 -10.90
CA SER A 328 -14.77 7.99 -11.60
C SER A 328 -13.72 8.19 -12.69
N ALA A 329 -14.12 8.88 -13.76
CA ALA A 329 -13.24 9.25 -14.86
C ALA A 329 -12.05 10.10 -14.38
N ALA A 330 -12.29 11.05 -13.49
CA ALA A 330 -11.24 11.88 -12.87
C ALA A 330 -10.15 11.03 -12.16
N SER A 331 -10.53 9.89 -11.56
CA SER A 331 -9.55 8.98 -10.96
C SER A 331 -8.72 8.23 -12.02
N LEU A 332 -9.31 7.90 -13.16
CA LEU A 332 -8.65 7.21 -14.27
C LEU A 332 -7.75 8.16 -15.06
N GLU A 333 -8.15 9.41 -15.25
CA GLU A 333 -7.47 10.41 -16.07
C GLU A 333 -5.97 10.51 -15.76
N SER A 334 -5.64 10.44 -14.46
CA SER A 334 -4.27 10.42 -13.96
C SER A 334 -3.37 9.30 -14.52
N TYR A 335 -3.96 8.21 -15.01
CA TYR A 335 -3.27 7.06 -15.59
C TYR A 335 -3.25 7.07 -17.12
N VAL A 336 -4.33 7.54 -17.74
CA VAL A 336 -4.50 7.46 -19.21
C VAL A 336 -3.95 8.68 -19.94
N ARG A 337 -3.84 9.85 -19.27
CA ARG A 337 -3.33 11.09 -19.88
C ARG A 337 -1.99 10.90 -20.58
N ALA A 338 -1.03 10.22 -19.94
CA ALA A 338 0.27 9.94 -20.54
C ALA A 338 0.20 9.01 -21.76
N GLY A 339 -0.75 8.05 -21.75
CA GLY A 339 -0.95 7.12 -22.86
C GLY A 339 -1.61 7.74 -24.09
N ARG A 340 -2.31 8.86 -23.92
CA ARG A 340 -3.05 9.59 -24.96
C ARG A 340 -2.37 10.86 -25.44
N LEU A 341 -1.14 11.15 -25.00
CA LEU A 341 -0.41 12.34 -25.44
C LEU A 341 -0.23 12.41 -26.96
N PHE A 342 -0.21 11.27 -27.64
CA PHE A 342 -0.05 11.16 -29.08
C PHE A 342 -1.11 10.24 -29.69
N ASP A 343 -2.35 10.29 -29.17
CA ASP A 343 -3.44 9.55 -29.79
C ASP A 343 -3.84 10.16 -31.16
N ALA A 344 -4.66 9.42 -31.91
CA ALA A 344 -5.08 9.81 -33.25
C ALA A 344 -5.90 11.12 -33.29
N ASP A 345 -6.41 11.57 -32.13
CA ASP A 345 -7.18 12.80 -31.98
C ASP A 345 -6.30 13.98 -31.52
N ASN A 346 -4.98 13.79 -31.38
CA ASN A 346 -4.09 14.86 -30.95
C ASN A 346 -4.16 16.05 -31.94
N PRO A 347 -4.61 17.24 -31.47
CA PRO A 347 -4.72 18.42 -32.32
C PRO A 347 -3.42 18.80 -33.03
N SER A 348 -2.25 18.56 -32.42
CA SER A 348 -0.96 18.89 -33.03
C SER A 348 -0.73 18.13 -34.35
N GLY A 349 -1.21 16.88 -34.45
CA GLY A 349 -1.12 16.09 -35.67
C GLY A 349 -2.20 16.41 -36.71
N ARG A 350 -3.18 17.26 -36.38
CA ARG A 350 -4.30 17.65 -37.25
C ARG A 350 -4.20 19.06 -37.80
N VAL A 351 -3.22 19.84 -37.35
CA VAL A 351 -3.02 21.24 -37.76
C VAL A 351 -1.87 21.41 -38.77
N GLY A 352 -1.34 20.32 -39.33
CA GLY A 352 -0.39 20.35 -40.44
C GLY A 352 1.03 20.80 -40.08
N LEU A 353 1.47 20.55 -38.84
CA LEU A 353 2.85 20.72 -38.36
C LEU A 353 3.61 19.38 -38.35
#